data_AF-A0A354MEL6-F1
#
_entry.id   AF-A0A354MEL6-F1
#
_cell.length_a   1.000
_cell.length_b   1.000
_cell.length_c   1.000
_cell.angle_alpha   90.00
_cell.angle_beta   90.00
_cell.angle_gamma   90.00
#
_symmetry.space_group_name_H-M   'P 1'
#
loop_
_entity.id
_entity.type
_entity.pdbx_description
1 polymer ?
#
loop_
_entity_poly.entity_id
_entity_poly.type
_entity_poly.pdbx_seq_one_letter_code
_entity_poly.pdbx_strand_id
1 'polypeptide(L)'
;MSRSGIVNVRMVITEEKILSNIDKVKKLINPNSKKQIIQLEEDAYFKDLIESIKTYLIEYPKKKNFPKEVYKAAYQLVEYTTSEFEENTRKIEELIRQRETNISLAAKLKKTLNMIVNKEENWKQALKEISNDFSEDIVDTLSLIGRAKSKKSQNCQDAMKLINARIANLESNLHIEIDMERIEDRSKALSYIGIEIADALKAIPEPQEIEKETQACEQEIVENEQYIEETRMEVKPSLWQRIKNSKIVRTINKIMRIRIVVQIPALPEGKEEK
;
A
#
# COMPACT_ATOMS: atom_id res chain seq x y z
N MET A 1 -36.29 50.90 -0.77
CA MET A 1 -36.05 49.58 -0.12
C MET A 1 -36.10 48.49 -1.19
N SER A 2 -35.01 48.28 -1.94
CA SER A 2 -34.89 47.19 -2.91
C SER A 2 -34.38 45.93 -2.19
N ARG A 3 -35.23 44.92 -2.06
CA ARG A 3 -34.85 43.61 -1.52
C ARG A 3 -33.84 42.98 -2.47
N SER A 4 -32.57 43.00 -2.09
CA SER A 4 -31.53 42.20 -2.73
C SER A 4 -31.83 40.74 -2.41
N GLY A 5 -32.40 40.02 -3.39
CA GLY A 5 -32.61 38.59 -3.28
C GLY A 5 -31.25 37.91 -3.15
N ILE A 6 -31.02 37.25 -2.02
CA ILE A 6 -29.92 36.31 -1.85
C ILE A 6 -30.22 35.16 -2.82
N VAL A 7 -29.64 35.24 -4.03
CA VAL A 7 -29.66 34.14 -4.98
C VAL A 7 -28.79 33.05 -4.36
N ASN A 8 -29.42 31.98 -3.89
CA ASN A 8 -28.71 30.74 -3.55
C ASN A 8 -28.06 30.21 -4.84
N VAL A 9 -26.83 30.63 -5.09
CA VAL A 9 -25.97 30.02 -6.11
C VAL A 9 -25.58 28.65 -5.56
N ARG A 10 -26.48 27.66 -5.68
CA ARG A 10 -26.05 26.25 -5.67
C ARG A 10 -25.03 26.16 -6.80
N MET A 11 -23.74 26.04 -6.48
CA MET A 11 -22.72 25.74 -7.48
C MET A 11 -23.16 24.47 -8.20
N VAL A 12 -23.69 24.60 -9.41
CA VAL A 12 -24.02 23.46 -10.26
C VAL A 12 -22.67 22.87 -10.64
N ILE A 13 -22.29 21.78 -9.97
CA ILE A 13 -21.10 21.03 -10.33
C ILE A 13 -21.37 20.43 -11.71
N THR A 14 -20.62 20.88 -12.72
CA THR A 14 -20.73 20.39 -14.10
C THR A 14 -19.98 19.07 -14.26
N GLU A 15 -20.35 18.30 -15.28
CA GLU A 15 -19.67 17.05 -15.67
C GLU A 15 -18.16 17.27 -15.91
N GLU A 16 -17.80 18.30 -16.67
CA GLU A 16 -16.41 18.67 -16.96
C GLU A 16 -15.60 18.93 -15.68
N LYS A 17 -16.23 19.55 -14.67
CA LYS A 17 -15.58 19.84 -13.39
C LYS A 17 -15.30 18.55 -12.61
N ILE A 18 -16.20 17.58 -12.66
CA ILE A 18 -15.99 16.27 -12.00
C ILE A 18 -14.93 15.45 -12.71
N LEU A 19 -14.94 15.39 -14.03
CA LEU A 19 -13.89 14.73 -14.81
C LEU A 19 -12.51 15.35 -14.49
N SER A 20 -12.44 16.68 -14.44
CA SER A 20 -11.22 17.39 -14.02
C SER A 20 -10.78 17.06 -12.59
N ASN A 21 -11.74 16.93 -11.66
CA ASN A 21 -11.44 16.56 -10.28
C ASN A 21 -10.94 15.11 -10.16
N ILE A 22 -11.54 14.17 -10.90
CA ILE A 22 -11.06 12.78 -10.98
C ILE A 22 -9.62 12.72 -11.50
N ASP A 23 -9.31 13.48 -12.56
CA ASP A 23 -7.94 13.55 -13.10
C ASP A 23 -6.94 14.15 -12.11
N LYS A 24 -7.34 15.18 -11.35
CA LYS A 24 -6.50 15.77 -10.30
C LYS A 24 -6.23 14.75 -9.20
N VAL A 25 -7.26 14.05 -8.72
CA VAL A 25 -7.12 12.98 -7.73
C VAL A 25 -6.14 11.92 -8.23
N LYS A 26 -6.32 11.44 -9.48
CA LYS A 26 -5.44 10.45 -10.11
C LYS A 26 -3.97 10.90 -10.17
N LYS A 27 -3.72 12.20 -10.42
CA LYS A 27 -2.37 12.76 -10.41
C LYS A 27 -1.76 12.85 -9.01
N LEU A 28 -2.57 13.14 -7.99
CA LEU A 28 -2.13 13.25 -6.59
C LEU A 28 -1.73 11.88 -6.02
N ILE A 29 -2.47 10.83 -6.34
CA ILE A 29 -2.19 9.47 -5.86
C ILE A 29 -1.12 8.73 -6.66
N ASN A 30 -0.65 9.30 -7.77
CA ASN A 30 0.35 8.64 -8.62
C ASN A 30 1.68 8.50 -7.84
N PRO A 31 2.18 7.27 -7.67
CA PRO A 31 3.40 7.00 -6.89
C PRO A 31 4.66 7.65 -7.49
N ASN A 32 4.65 7.95 -8.80
CA ASN A 32 5.76 8.55 -9.55
C ASN A 32 5.69 10.08 -9.62
N SER A 33 4.73 10.72 -8.95
CA SER A 33 4.61 12.17 -8.96
C SER A 33 5.74 12.84 -8.17
N LYS A 34 6.29 13.94 -8.72
CA LYS A 34 7.41 14.69 -8.08
C LYS A 34 7.02 15.35 -6.75
N LYS A 35 5.73 15.58 -6.50
CA LYS A 35 5.20 16.10 -5.25
C LYS A 35 4.45 14.96 -4.55
N GLN A 36 5.19 14.13 -3.82
CA GLN A 36 4.56 13.19 -2.90
C GLN A 36 4.01 14.01 -1.73
N ILE A 37 2.69 14.17 -1.68
CA ILE A 37 2.03 14.74 -0.50
C ILE A 37 1.95 13.60 0.52
N ILE A 38 2.69 13.78 1.62
CA ILE A 38 2.59 12.92 2.80
C ILE A 38 1.23 13.19 3.43
N GLN A 39 0.53 12.16 3.92
CA GLN A 39 -0.80 12.28 4.54
C GLN A 39 -1.87 12.91 3.62
N LEU A 40 -1.97 12.45 2.37
CA LEU A 40 -3.04 12.86 1.44
C LEU A 40 -4.45 12.76 2.06
N GLU A 41 -4.70 11.75 2.90
CA GLU A 41 -5.98 11.60 3.59
C GLU A 41 -6.31 12.80 4.50
N GLU A 42 -5.32 13.52 5.02
CA GLU A 42 -5.54 14.66 5.93
C GLU A 42 -5.63 16.01 5.20
N ASP A 43 -5.21 16.04 3.93
CA ASP A 43 -5.21 17.25 3.11
C ASP A 43 -6.65 17.71 2.79
N ALA A 44 -6.97 18.94 3.19
CA ALA A 44 -8.31 19.49 3.01
C ALA A 44 -8.69 19.60 1.52
N TYR A 45 -7.73 19.98 0.67
CA TYR A 45 -7.96 20.08 -0.78
C TYR A 45 -8.25 18.72 -1.40
N PHE A 46 -7.52 17.67 -1.02
CA PHE A 46 -7.78 16.31 -1.45
C PHE A 46 -9.17 15.82 -0.98
N LYS A 47 -9.53 16.03 0.29
CA LYS A 47 -10.87 15.70 0.79
C LYS A 47 -11.99 16.41 0.02
N ASP A 48 -11.82 17.70 -0.25
CA ASP A 48 -12.79 18.49 -1.01
C ASP A 48 -12.98 17.95 -2.44
N LEU A 49 -11.89 17.48 -3.08
CA LEU A 49 -11.98 16.83 -4.38
C LEU A 49 -12.79 15.53 -4.31
N ILE A 50 -12.53 14.66 -3.33
CA ILE A 50 -13.27 13.41 -3.15
C ILE A 50 -14.73 13.67 -2.81
N GLU A 51 -15.01 14.58 -1.89
CA GLU A 51 -16.38 14.94 -1.49
C GLU A 51 -17.15 15.55 -2.66
N SER A 52 -16.49 16.34 -3.52
CA SER A 52 -17.13 16.87 -4.74
C SER A 52 -17.53 15.76 -5.72
N ILE A 53 -16.68 14.75 -5.91
CA ILE A 53 -16.95 13.60 -6.77
C ILE A 53 -18.09 12.78 -6.16
N LYS A 54 -18.01 12.47 -4.87
CA LYS A 54 -19.02 11.73 -4.11
C LYS A 54 -20.39 12.41 -4.16
N THR A 55 -20.45 13.71 -3.86
CA THR A 55 -21.69 14.49 -3.89
C THR A 55 -22.32 14.44 -5.27
N TYR A 56 -21.53 14.60 -6.34
CA TYR A 56 -22.04 14.48 -7.70
C TYR A 56 -22.58 13.08 -8.01
N LEU A 57 -21.84 12.03 -7.63
CA LEU A 57 -22.24 10.64 -7.81
C LEU A 57 -23.53 10.28 -7.04
N ILE A 58 -23.79 10.89 -5.89
CA ILE A 58 -25.00 10.64 -5.08
C ILE A 58 -26.21 11.49 -5.53
N GLU A 59 -25.97 12.76 -5.89
CA GLU A 59 -27.05 13.70 -6.21
C GLU A 59 -27.55 13.57 -7.65
N TYR A 60 -26.65 13.33 -8.61
CA TYR A 60 -26.98 13.26 -10.04
C TYR A 60 -27.78 12.02 -10.50
N PRO A 61 -27.69 10.79 -9.91
CA PRO A 61 -28.51 9.64 -10.34
C PRO A 61 -30.02 9.84 -10.16
N LYS A 62 -30.46 10.90 -9.46
CA LYS A 62 -31.88 11.29 -9.36
C LYS A 62 -32.40 11.97 -10.65
N LYS A 63 -31.53 12.28 -11.61
CA LYS A 63 -31.87 12.77 -12.96
C LYS A 63 -31.82 11.59 -13.93
N LYS A 64 -32.87 11.42 -14.75
CA LYS A 64 -33.19 10.21 -15.55
C LYS A 64 -32.08 9.59 -16.43
N ASN A 65 -30.91 10.22 -16.58
CA ASN A 65 -29.78 9.68 -17.34
C ASN A 65 -28.45 10.16 -16.73
N PHE A 66 -27.68 9.26 -16.13
CA PHE A 66 -26.37 9.59 -15.55
C PHE A 66 -25.30 9.63 -16.67
N PRO A 67 -24.33 10.57 -16.66
CA PRO A 67 -23.37 10.68 -17.75
C PRO A 67 -22.41 9.48 -17.78
N LYS A 68 -22.32 8.83 -18.94
CA LYS A 68 -21.50 7.62 -19.14
C LYS A 68 -20.02 7.88 -18.89
N GLU A 69 -19.53 9.05 -19.27
CA GLU A 69 -18.11 9.42 -19.13
C GLU A 69 -17.71 9.53 -17.65
N VAL A 70 -18.53 10.22 -16.84
CA VAL A 70 -18.30 10.32 -15.39
C VAL A 70 -18.35 8.95 -14.71
N TYR A 71 -19.29 8.09 -15.11
CA TYR A 71 -19.40 6.73 -14.55
C TYR A 71 -18.14 5.92 -14.85
N LYS A 72 -17.70 5.93 -16.11
CA LYS A 72 -16.48 5.25 -16.55
C LYS A 72 -15.23 5.79 -15.83
N ALA A 73 -15.10 7.11 -15.73
CA ALA A 73 -13.95 7.74 -15.08
C ALA A 73 -13.89 7.41 -13.57
N ALA A 74 -15.03 7.45 -12.88
CA ALA A 74 -15.12 7.09 -11.47
C ALA A 74 -14.83 5.60 -11.25
N TYR A 75 -15.35 4.72 -12.11
CA TYR A 75 -15.06 3.28 -12.06
C TYR A 75 -13.56 3.01 -12.28
N GLN A 76 -12.96 3.63 -13.29
CA GLN A 76 -11.51 3.52 -13.56
C GLN A 76 -10.67 4.05 -12.40
N LEU A 77 -11.12 5.08 -11.68
CA LEU A 77 -10.44 5.59 -10.49
C LEU A 77 -10.48 4.57 -9.35
N VAL A 78 -11.64 3.92 -9.12
CA VAL A 78 -11.77 2.85 -8.11
C VAL A 78 -10.91 1.62 -8.49
N GLU A 79 -10.89 1.24 -9.76
CA GLU A 79 -10.06 0.14 -10.24
C GLU A 79 -8.56 0.43 -10.06
N TYR A 80 -8.13 1.63 -10.47
CA TYR A 80 -6.75 2.07 -10.30
C TYR A 80 -6.33 2.09 -8.83
N THR A 81 -7.15 2.69 -7.96
CA THR A 81 -6.85 2.75 -6.52
C THR A 81 -6.80 1.37 -5.86
N THR A 82 -7.65 0.44 -6.31
CA THR A 82 -7.63 -0.95 -5.82
C THR A 82 -6.36 -1.67 -6.25
N SER A 83 -5.95 -1.55 -7.52
CA SER A 83 -4.72 -2.17 -8.03
C SER A 83 -3.48 -1.66 -7.30
N GLU A 84 -3.37 -0.34 -7.12
CA GLU A 84 -2.25 0.28 -6.40
C GLU A 84 -2.21 -0.13 -4.92
N PHE A 85 -3.38 -0.30 -4.29
CA PHE A 85 -3.46 -0.79 -2.92
C PHE A 85 -2.97 -2.25 -2.80
N GLU A 86 -3.32 -3.10 -3.76
CA GLU A 86 -2.82 -4.48 -3.81
C GLU A 86 -1.29 -4.52 -4.02
N GLU A 87 -0.75 -3.68 -4.90
CA GLU A 87 0.70 -3.57 -5.10
C GLU A 87 1.42 -3.10 -3.84
N ASN A 88 0.87 -2.09 -3.15
CA ASN A 88 1.41 -1.63 -1.88
C ASN A 88 1.39 -2.73 -0.81
N THR A 89 0.34 -3.54 -0.78
CA THR A 89 0.24 -4.69 0.13
C THR A 89 1.35 -5.70 -0.13
N ARG A 90 1.65 -6.02 -1.39
CA ARG A 90 2.78 -6.91 -1.75
C ARG A 90 4.13 -6.34 -1.33
N LYS A 91 4.35 -5.04 -1.57
CA LYS A 91 5.59 -4.35 -1.16
C LYS A 91 5.78 -4.38 0.36
N ILE A 92 4.71 -4.16 1.14
CA ILE A 92 4.76 -4.29 2.60
C ILE A 92 5.12 -5.72 3.01
N GLU A 93 4.53 -6.74 2.37
CA GLU A 93 4.85 -8.14 2.67
C GLU A 93 6.33 -8.47 2.40
N GLU A 94 6.89 -7.98 1.29
CA GLU A 94 8.31 -8.13 0.98
C GLU A 94 9.20 -7.45 2.02
N LEU A 95 8.85 -6.24 2.45
CA LEU A 95 9.56 -5.49 3.50
C LEU A 95 9.50 -6.21 4.85
N ILE A 96 8.36 -6.82 5.20
CA ILE A 96 8.21 -7.63 6.42
C ILE A 96 9.13 -8.85 6.37
N ARG A 97 9.13 -9.58 5.25
CA ARG A 97 10.03 -10.75 5.08
C ARG A 97 11.50 -10.33 5.19
N GLN A 98 11.88 -9.21 4.57
CA GLN A 98 13.23 -8.66 4.69
C GLN A 98 13.57 -8.34 6.16
N ARG A 99 12.67 -7.68 6.89
CA ARG A 99 12.84 -7.41 8.33
C ARG A 99 13.03 -8.69 9.14
N GLU A 100 12.22 -9.71 8.90
CA GLU A 100 12.35 -11.02 9.56
C GLU A 100 13.71 -11.66 9.27
N THR A 101 14.16 -11.63 8.02
CA THR A 101 15.50 -12.14 7.67
C THR A 101 16.59 -11.36 8.39
N ASN A 102 16.50 -10.03 8.46
CA ASN A 102 17.47 -9.18 9.14
C ASN A 102 17.51 -9.45 10.65
N ILE A 103 16.35 -9.61 11.30
CA ILE A 103 16.26 -9.98 12.72
C ILE A 103 16.91 -11.35 12.95
N SER A 104 16.67 -12.33 12.06
CA SER A 104 17.28 -13.65 12.17
C SER A 104 18.81 -13.59 12.03
N LEU A 105 19.31 -12.76 11.10
CA LEU A 105 20.74 -12.52 10.89
C LEU A 105 21.35 -11.82 12.10
N ALA A 106 20.69 -10.79 12.64
CA ALA A 106 21.12 -10.12 13.86
C ALA A 106 21.24 -11.08 15.04
N ALA A 107 20.24 -11.95 15.23
CA ALA A 107 20.26 -12.96 16.28
C ALA A 107 21.43 -13.95 16.12
N LYS A 108 21.66 -14.45 14.89
CA LYS A 108 22.83 -15.30 14.58
C LYS A 108 24.14 -14.57 14.88
N LEU A 109 24.30 -13.34 14.42
CA LEU A 109 25.51 -12.53 14.63
C LEU A 109 25.78 -12.25 16.10
N LYS A 110 24.75 -11.91 16.87
CA LYS A 110 24.81 -11.68 18.31
C LYS A 110 25.18 -12.96 19.06
N LYS A 111 24.61 -14.11 18.68
CA LYS A 111 24.95 -15.41 19.25
C LYS A 111 26.43 -15.76 18.99
N THR A 112 26.89 -15.61 17.75
CA THR A 112 28.29 -15.87 17.37
C THR A 112 29.25 -14.92 18.08
N LEU A 113 28.92 -13.63 18.17
CA LEU A 113 29.71 -12.66 18.93
C LEU A 113 29.85 -13.08 20.39
N ASN A 114 28.75 -13.49 21.05
CA ASN A 114 28.78 -13.94 22.44
C ASN A 114 29.67 -15.18 22.62
N MET A 115 29.58 -16.18 21.74
CA MET A 115 30.45 -17.37 21.80
C MET A 115 31.93 -16.98 21.70
N ILE A 116 32.26 -16.07 20.78
CA ILE A 116 33.62 -15.58 20.55
C ILE A 116 34.14 -14.81 21.77
N VAL A 117 33.32 -13.92 22.32
CA VAL A 117 33.67 -13.11 23.50
C VAL A 117 33.87 -13.98 24.73
N ASN A 118 33.10 -15.05 24.88
CA ASN A 118 33.19 -15.99 25.99
C ASN A 118 34.25 -17.08 25.77
N LYS A 119 34.84 -17.17 24.56
CA LYS A 119 35.83 -18.18 24.16
C LYS A 119 35.30 -19.61 24.34
N GLU A 120 34.03 -19.83 24.00
CA GLU A 120 33.41 -21.16 23.99
C GLU A 120 34.13 -22.09 23.02
N GLU A 121 34.30 -23.37 23.34
CA GLU A 121 35.21 -24.28 22.61
C GLU A 121 34.93 -24.39 21.11
N ASN A 122 33.68 -24.20 20.69
CA ASN A 122 33.19 -24.30 19.33
C ASN A 122 33.09 -22.97 18.56
N TRP A 123 33.63 -21.85 19.09
CA TRP A 123 33.49 -20.53 18.45
C TRP A 123 34.03 -20.48 17.00
N LYS A 124 35.07 -21.26 16.69
CA LYS A 124 35.64 -21.35 15.33
C LYS A 124 34.69 -22.03 14.33
N GLN A 125 33.84 -22.95 14.79
CA GLN A 125 32.83 -23.59 13.96
C GLN A 125 31.69 -22.61 13.69
N ALA A 126 31.23 -21.89 14.73
CA ALA A 126 30.23 -20.82 14.57
C ALA A 126 30.69 -19.73 13.58
N LEU A 127 31.99 -19.44 13.53
CA LEU A 127 32.56 -18.50 12.57
C LEU A 127 32.57 -19.03 11.12
N LYS A 128 32.65 -20.35 10.91
CA LYS A 128 32.51 -20.96 9.57
C LYS A 128 31.06 -21.03 9.13
N GLU A 129 30.13 -21.19 10.06
CA GLU A 129 28.70 -21.18 9.75
C GLU A 129 28.24 -19.78 9.33
N ILE A 130 28.73 -18.75 10.01
CA ILE A 130 28.34 -17.35 9.75
C ILE A 130 28.90 -16.79 8.43
N SER A 131 29.96 -17.37 7.88
CA SER A 131 30.56 -16.90 6.62
C SER A 131 29.67 -17.11 5.39
N ASN A 132 28.65 -17.96 5.49
CA ASN A 132 27.66 -18.14 4.43
C ASN A 132 26.64 -16.99 4.39
N ASP A 133 26.42 -16.34 5.53
CA ASP A 133 25.35 -15.36 5.73
C ASP A 133 25.86 -13.90 5.74
N PHE A 134 27.17 -13.69 5.91
CA PHE A 134 27.80 -12.39 6.08
C PHE A 134 29.04 -12.21 5.21
N SER A 135 29.41 -10.96 4.94
CA SER A 135 30.61 -10.62 4.17
C SER A 135 31.90 -11.01 4.91
N GLU A 136 32.96 -11.22 4.14
CA GLU A 136 34.30 -11.54 4.67
C GLU A 136 34.78 -10.52 5.71
N ASP A 137 34.53 -9.23 5.50
CA ASP A 137 34.88 -8.17 6.45
C ASP A 137 34.31 -8.39 7.86
N ILE A 138 33.05 -8.87 7.95
CA ILE A 138 32.38 -9.15 9.23
C ILE A 138 33.02 -10.38 9.88
N VAL A 139 33.29 -11.42 9.10
CA VAL A 139 33.93 -12.65 9.56
C VAL A 139 35.35 -12.37 10.08
N ASP A 140 36.12 -11.54 9.36
CA ASP A 140 37.46 -11.14 9.76
C ASP A 140 37.44 -10.30 11.03
N THR A 141 36.49 -9.38 11.14
CA THR A 141 36.30 -8.57 12.36
C THR A 141 35.98 -9.47 13.56
N LEU A 142 35.11 -10.47 13.41
CA LEU A 142 34.82 -11.48 14.45
C LEU A 142 36.05 -12.35 14.78
N SER A 143 36.82 -12.75 13.77
CA SER A 143 38.07 -13.51 13.94
C SER A 143 39.11 -12.74 14.73
N LEU A 144 39.24 -11.43 14.48
CA LEU A 144 40.11 -10.52 15.24
C LEU A 144 39.70 -10.46 16.71
N ILE A 145 38.39 -10.38 17.00
CA ILE A 145 37.87 -10.40 18.38
C ILE A 145 38.22 -11.74 19.06
N GLY A 146 38.03 -12.87 18.38
CA GLY A 146 38.31 -14.20 18.95
C GLY A 146 39.79 -14.47 19.23
N ARG A 147 40.69 -13.94 18.40
CA ARG A 147 42.14 -14.06 18.58
C ARG A 147 42.71 -13.08 19.62
N ALA A 148 41.95 -12.06 20.01
CA ALA A 148 42.42 -11.08 20.97
C ALA A 148 42.73 -11.71 22.34
N LYS A 149 43.93 -11.43 22.85
CA LYS A 149 44.35 -11.87 24.20
C LYS A 149 43.59 -11.15 25.31
N SER A 150 43.21 -9.89 25.08
CA SER A 150 42.51 -9.03 26.03
C SER A 150 41.34 -8.32 25.37
N LYS A 151 40.20 -8.30 26.07
CA LYS A 151 38.99 -7.53 25.70
C LYS A 151 39.19 -6.01 25.84
N LYS A 152 40.28 -5.58 26.47
CA LYS A 152 40.61 -4.16 26.73
C LYS A 152 41.49 -3.54 25.65
N SER A 153 41.96 -4.30 24.65
CA SER A 153 42.73 -3.70 23.57
C SER A 153 41.84 -2.81 22.72
N GLN A 154 42.36 -1.65 22.30
CA GLN A 154 41.62 -0.69 21.48
C GLN A 154 41.03 -1.35 20.22
N ASN A 155 41.85 -2.12 19.50
CA ASN A 155 41.42 -2.82 18.29
C ASN A 155 40.27 -3.82 18.54
N CYS A 156 40.26 -4.50 19.69
CA CYS A 156 39.18 -5.43 20.04
C CYS A 156 37.89 -4.66 20.39
N GLN A 157 38.01 -3.54 21.11
CA GLN A 157 36.86 -2.69 21.43
C GLN A 157 36.27 -2.03 20.19
N ASP A 158 37.09 -1.59 19.25
CA ASP A 158 36.60 -0.97 18.02
C ASP A 158 35.97 -2.02 17.09
N ALA A 159 36.55 -3.21 16.97
CA ALA A 159 35.92 -4.34 16.29
C ALA A 159 34.56 -4.71 16.93
N MET A 160 34.48 -4.71 18.27
CA MET A 160 33.23 -4.95 19.00
C MET A 160 32.16 -3.91 18.70
N LYS A 161 32.54 -2.62 18.64
CA LYS A 161 31.61 -1.53 18.28
C LYS A 161 31.09 -1.70 16.86
N LEU A 162 31.95 -2.08 15.90
CA LEU A 162 31.55 -2.30 14.51
C LEU A 162 30.51 -3.44 14.40
N ILE A 163 30.75 -4.58 15.05
CA ILE A 163 29.79 -5.69 15.05
C ILE A 163 28.50 -5.31 15.77
N ASN A 164 28.57 -4.64 16.93
CA ASN A 164 27.37 -4.20 17.64
C ASN A 164 26.57 -3.16 16.85
N ALA A 165 27.22 -2.24 16.14
CA ALA A 165 26.56 -1.32 15.24
C ALA A 165 25.86 -2.06 14.08
N ARG A 166 26.51 -3.10 13.53
CA ARG A 166 25.90 -3.94 12.51
C ARG A 166 24.67 -4.70 13.03
N ILE A 167 24.75 -5.26 14.23
CA ILE A 167 23.61 -5.90 14.91
C ILE A 167 22.48 -4.89 15.10
N ALA A 168 22.78 -3.71 15.64
CA ALA A 168 21.78 -2.66 15.87
C ALA A 168 21.10 -2.20 14.58
N ASN A 169 21.84 -2.09 13.47
CA ASN A 169 21.26 -1.77 12.15
C ASN A 169 20.33 -2.87 11.64
N LEU A 170 20.70 -4.13 11.81
CA LEU A 170 19.88 -5.29 11.44
C LEU A 170 18.67 -5.52 12.37
N GLU A 171 18.74 -5.10 13.63
CA GLU A 171 17.61 -5.16 14.57
C GLU A 171 16.64 -3.99 14.33
N SER A 172 17.16 -2.77 14.26
CA SER A 172 16.35 -1.55 14.11
C SER A 172 15.59 -1.50 12.78
N ASN A 173 16.21 -1.92 11.67
CA ASN A 173 15.58 -1.89 10.33
C ASN A 173 14.94 -0.54 9.98
N LEU A 174 15.51 0.58 10.45
CA LEU A 174 14.89 1.91 10.36
C LEU A 174 14.47 2.28 8.92
N HIS A 175 15.27 1.94 7.92
CA HIS A 175 14.92 2.18 6.51
C HIS A 175 13.66 1.44 6.08
N ILE A 176 13.50 0.18 6.50
CA ILE A 176 12.31 -0.63 6.22
C ILE A 176 11.09 -0.04 6.92
N GLU A 177 11.24 0.41 8.17
CA GLU A 177 10.16 1.03 8.93
C GLU A 177 9.66 2.32 8.27
N ILE A 178 10.57 3.21 7.87
CA ILE A 178 10.23 4.44 7.15
C ILE A 178 9.54 4.11 5.81
N ASP A 179 10.05 3.13 5.08
CA ASP A 179 9.46 2.73 3.80
C ASP A 179 8.05 2.12 3.98
N MET A 180 7.83 1.31 5.02
CA MET A 180 6.52 0.77 5.37
C MET A 180 5.54 1.88 5.75
N GLU A 181 5.95 2.83 6.61
CA GLU A 181 5.12 3.96 7.02
C GLU A 181 4.66 4.79 5.82
N ARG A 182 5.61 5.11 4.92
CA ARG A 182 5.31 5.85 3.68
C ARG A 182 4.33 5.09 2.78
N ILE A 183 4.52 3.78 2.60
CA ILE A 183 3.58 2.97 1.81
C ILE A 183 2.21 2.92 2.48
N GLU A 184 2.18 2.89 3.80
CA GLU A 184 0.96 2.79 4.54
C GLU A 184 0.12 4.07 4.49
N ASP A 185 0.73 5.24 4.59
CA ASP A 185 0.01 6.50 4.41
C ASP A 185 -0.58 6.65 3.00
N ARG A 186 0.11 6.12 1.98
CA ARG A 186 -0.46 6.03 0.63
C ARG A 186 -1.64 5.07 0.59
N SER A 187 -1.51 3.90 1.21
CA SER A 187 -2.56 2.89 1.27
C SER A 187 -3.81 3.41 1.98
N LYS A 188 -3.68 4.26 3.02
CA LYS A 188 -4.82 4.95 3.63
C LYS A 188 -5.56 5.84 2.64
N ALA A 189 -4.84 6.69 1.91
CA ALA A 189 -5.45 7.59 0.92
C ALA A 189 -6.12 6.81 -0.23
N LEU A 190 -5.48 5.74 -0.73
CA LEU A 190 -6.06 4.85 -1.74
C LEU A 190 -7.32 4.16 -1.22
N SER A 191 -7.29 3.68 0.02
CA SER A 191 -8.46 3.06 0.66
C SER A 191 -9.59 4.06 0.86
N TYR A 192 -9.30 5.30 1.27
CA TYR A 192 -10.30 6.35 1.43
C TYR A 192 -11.02 6.63 0.10
N ILE A 193 -10.28 6.81 -0.99
CA ILE A 193 -10.87 7.00 -2.32
C ILE A 193 -11.72 5.79 -2.72
N GLY A 194 -11.13 4.60 -2.61
CA GLY A 194 -11.77 3.35 -3.03
C GLY A 194 -13.10 3.13 -2.32
N ILE A 195 -13.19 3.40 -1.02
CA ILE A 195 -14.42 3.27 -0.24
C ILE A 195 -15.43 4.35 -0.63
N GLU A 196 -15.06 5.63 -0.54
CA GLU A 196 -16.00 6.74 -0.71
C GLU A 196 -16.60 6.80 -2.11
N ILE A 197 -15.80 6.51 -3.14
CA ILE A 197 -16.26 6.54 -4.53
C ILE A 197 -17.01 5.25 -4.88
N ALA A 198 -16.57 4.07 -4.42
CA ALA A 198 -17.28 2.82 -4.71
C ALA A 198 -18.66 2.77 -4.04
N ASP A 199 -18.77 3.27 -2.80
CA ASP A 199 -20.06 3.36 -2.10
C ASP A 199 -21.03 4.30 -2.84
N ALA A 200 -20.53 5.43 -3.36
CA ALA A 200 -21.32 6.33 -4.18
C ALA A 200 -21.76 5.71 -5.51
N LEU A 201 -20.86 4.97 -6.19
CA LEU A 201 -21.16 4.27 -7.44
C LEU A 201 -22.20 3.16 -7.28
N LYS A 202 -22.25 2.49 -6.12
CA LYS A 202 -23.21 1.41 -5.85
C LYS A 202 -24.67 1.86 -5.97
N ALA A 203 -24.93 3.15 -5.72
CA ALA A 203 -26.27 3.73 -5.82
C ALA A 203 -26.67 4.07 -7.27
N ILE A 204 -25.72 4.04 -8.21
CA ILE A 204 -25.95 4.37 -9.61
C ILE A 204 -26.18 3.06 -10.39
N PRO A 205 -27.32 2.89 -11.09
CA PRO A 205 -27.48 1.77 -11.99
C PRO A 205 -26.45 1.87 -13.12
N GLU A 206 -25.85 0.74 -13.48
CA GLU A 206 -24.91 0.67 -14.60
C GLU A 206 -25.58 1.24 -15.86
N PRO A 207 -24.95 2.20 -16.56
CA PRO A 207 -25.56 2.81 -17.74
C PRO A 207 -25.88 1.71 -18.76
N GLN A 208 -27.16 1.50 -19.07
CA GLN A 208 -27.53 0.64 -20.18
C GLN A 208 -26.95 1.26 -21.46
N GLU A 209 -26.24 0.45 -22.23
CA GLU A 209 -25.84 0.81 -23.59
C GLU A 209 -27.10 0.95 -24.43
N ILE A 210 -27.69 2.15 -24.44
CA ILE A 210 -28.70 2.50 -25.44
C ILE A 210 -27.94 2.62 -26.76
N GLU A 211 -27.80 1.50 -27.47
CA GLU A 211 -27.55 1.45 -28.91
C GLU A 211 -28.73 2.14 -29.59
N LYS A 212 -28.55 3.41 -29.97
CA LYS A 212 -29.42 4.05 -30.96
C LYS A 212 -28.57 4.97 -31.82
N GLU A 213 -28.02 4.40 -32.90
CA GLU A 213 -28.00 4.97 -34.25
C GLU A 213 -27.33 4.00 -35.22
N THR A 214 -28.11 3.07 -35.80
CA THR A 214 -27.98 2.61 -37.19
C THR A 214 -29.23 1.84 -37.60
N GLN A 215 -30.30 2.59 -37.90
CA GLN A 215 -31.26 2.14 -38.91
C GLN A 215 -30.58 2.26 -40.28
N ALA A 216 -29.78 1.25 -40.66
CA ALA A 216 -29.38 0.94 -42.04
C ALA A 216 -28.31 -0.18 -42.04
N CYS A 217 -28.72 -1.43 -41.82
CA CYS A 217 -28.14 -2.65 -42.43
C CYS A 217 -28.79 -3.88 -41.80
N GLU A 218 -30.06 -4.10 -42.10
CA GLU A 218 -30.86 -5.21 -41.57
C GLU A 218 -30.70 -6.51 -42.41
N GLN A 219 -29.55 -6.73 -43.07
CA GLN A 219 -29.40 -7.86 -44.02
C GLN A 219 -28.12 -8.70 -43.92
N GLU A 220 -27.16 -8.43 -43.03
CA GLU A 220 -25.93 -9.26 -42.94
C GLU A 220 -25.81 -10.10 -41.66
N ILE A 221 -26.86 -10.17 -40.83
CA ILE A 221 -26.82 -10.85 -39.53
C ILE A 221 -27.04 -12.38 -39.65
N VAL A 222 -27.50 -12.89 -40.79
CA VAL A 222 -27.84 -14.33 -40.90
C VAL A 222 -26.63 -15.22 -41.24
N GLU A 223 -25.51 -14.69 -41.74
CA GLU A 223 -24.38 -15.54 -42.16
C GLU A 223 -23.26 -15.68 -41.12
N ASN A 224 -23.25 -14.90 -40.04
CA ASN A 224 -22.18 -14.95 -39.03
C ASN A 224 -22.51 -15.76 -37.78
N GLU A 225 -23.75 -16.21 -37.59
CA GLU A 225 -24.14 -17.05 -36.44
C GLU A 225 -23.55 -18.47 -36.53
N GLN A 226 -23.20 -18.97 -37.73
CA GLN A 226 -22.63 -20.31 -37.90
C GLN A 226 -21.10 -20.39 -37.67
N TYR A 227 -20.38 -19.26 -37.58
CA TYR A 227 -18.92 -19.28 -37.41
C TYR A 227 -18.46 -19.06 -35.95
N ILE A 228 -19.36 -18.62 -35.06
CA ILE A 228 -19.04 -18.32 -33.66
C ILE A 228 -19.18 -19.55 -32.75
N GLU A 229 -19.94 -20.58 -33.17
CA GLU A 229 -20.09 -21.81 -32.37
C GLU A 229 -18.82 -22.69 -32.30
N GLU A 230 -17.85 -22.53 -33.22
CA GLU A 230 -16.64 -23.37 -33.26
C GLU A 230 -15.41 -22.79 -32.56
N THR A 231 -15.41 -21.54 -32.09
CA THR A 231 -14.29 -20.96 -31.34
C THR A 231 -14.70 -20.55 -29.93
N ARG A 232 -14.81 -21.56 -29.05
CA ARG A 232 -14.88 -21.39 -27.59
C ARG A 232 -13.70 -20.56 -27.09
N MET A 233 -13.90 -19.26 -26.90
CA MET A 233 -13.07 -18.43 -26.05
C MET A 233 -13.85 -18.18 -24.76
N GLU A 234 -13.35 -18.72 -23.66
CA GLU A 234 -13.93 -18.55 -22.33
C GLU A 234 -14.09 -17.06 -22.00
N VAL A 235 -15.34 -16.58 -21.99
CA VAL A 235 -15.67 -15.22 -21.58
C VAL A 235 -15.31 -15.09 -20.09
N LYS A 236 -14.25 -14.32 -19.81
CA LYS A 236 -13.83 -14.00 -18.44
C LYS A 236 -15.03 -13.38 -17.69
N PRO A 237 -15.25 -13.75 -16.41
CA PRO A 237 -16.33 -13.15 -15.62
C PRO A 237 -16.14 -11.64 -15.50
N SER A 238 -17.24 -10.90 -15.49
CA SER A 238 -17.25 -9.44 -15.41
C SER A 238 -16.53 -8.94 -14.14
N LEU A 239 -15.71 -7.91 -14.29
CA LEU A 239 -14.90 -7.33 -13.21
C LEU A 239 -15.77 -6.82 -12.04
N TRP A 240 -17.05 -6.50 -12.30
CA TRP A 240 -18.09 -6.20 -11.30
C TRP A 240 -18.42 -7.38 -10.37
N GLN A 241 -18.36 -8.61 -10.88
CA GLN A 241 -18.50 -9.81 -10.03
C GLN A 241 -17.26 -10.02 -9.16
N ARG A 242 -16.07 -9.61 -9.61
CA ARG A 242 -14.85 -9.65 -8.78
C ARG A 242 -14.93 -8.63 -7.64
N ILE A 243 -15.41 -7.41 -7.89
CA ILE A 243 -15.62 -6.40 -6.84
C ILE A 243 -16.69 -6.83 -5.83
N LYS A 244 -17.84 -7.34 -6.29
CA LYS A 244 -18.93 -7.84 -5.40
C LYS A 244 -18.55 -9.09 -4.61
N ASN A 245 -17.78 -10.01 -5.19
CA ASN A 245 -17.34 -11.25 -4.53
C ASN A 245 -16.06 -11.09 -3.72
N SER A 246 -15.42 -9.93 -3.75
CA SER A 246 -14.13 -9.81 -3.11
C SER A 246 -14.28 -9.68 -1.59
N LYS A 247 -13.52 -10.52 -0.89
CA LYS A 247 -13.22 -10.40 0.54
C LYS A 247 -12.49 -9.07 0.86
N ILE A 248 -12.20 -8.21 -0.12
CA ILE A 248 -11.50 -6.91 -0.04
C ILE A 248 -12.03 -6.00 1.07
N VAL A 249 -13.34 -5.81 1.24
CA VAL A 249 -13.89 -4.98 2.34
C VAL A 249 -13.52 -5.55 3.72
N ARG A 250 -13.39 -6.88 3.84
CA ARG A 250 -12.93 -7.53 5.08
C ARG A 250 -11.42 -7.49 5.24
N THR A 251 -10.65 -7.59 4.15
CA THR A 251 -9.17 -7.55 4.18
C THR A 251 -8.64 -6.16 4.53
N ILE A 252 -9.25 -5.10 3.98
CA ILE A 252 -8.94 -3.70 4.33
C ILE A 252 -9.14 -3.46 5.85
N ASN A 253 -10.25 -3.93 6.41
CA ASN A 253 -10.54 -3.85 7.85
C ASN A 253 -9.59 -4.70 8.72
N LYS A 254 -9.13 -5.85 8.21
CA LYS A 254 -8.25 -6.76 8.96
C LYS A 254 -6.82 -6.22 9.04
N ILE A 255 -6.32 -5.59 7.97
CA ILE A 255 -4.99 -4.96 7.93
C ILE A 255 -4.96 -3.71 8.83
N MET A 256 -6.00 -2.86 8.78
CA MET A 256 -6.16 -1.74 9.72
C MET A 256 -6.23 -2.20 11.19
N ARG A 257 -6.85 -3.36 11.48
CA ARG A 257 -6.85 -3.95 12.84
C ARG A 257 -5.49 -4.48 13.28
N ILE A 258 -4.68 -5.02 12.37
CA ILE A 258 -3.33 -5.52 12.70
C ILE A 258 -2.42 -4.36 13.15
N ARG A 259 -2.66 -3.13 12.66
CA ARG A 259 -1.90 -1.94 13.07
C ARG A 259 -2.10 -1.50 14.54
N ILE A 260 -3.10 -2.03 15.27
CA ILE A 260 -3.36 -1.65 16.68
C ILE A 260 -2.69 -2.62 17.69
N VAL A 261 -2.12 -3.74 17.24
CA VAL A 261 -1.41 -4.69 18.13
C VAL A 261 0.08 -4.75 17.81
N VAL A 262 0.72 -3.60 17.68
CA VAL A 262 2.16 -3.50 18.01
C VAL A 262 2.22 -3.46 19.53
N GLN A 263 2.08 -4.63 20.17
CA GLN A 263 2.40 -4.77 21.58
C GLN A 263 3.90 -4.55 21.73
N ILE A 264 4.26 -3.32 22.05
CA ILE A 264 5.50 -2.99 22.76
C ILE A 264 5.53 -3.95 23.95
N PRO A 265 6.48 -4.89 24.07
CA PRO A 265 6.61 -5.65 25.30
C PRO A 265 6.88 -4.63 26.39
N ALA A 266 5.92 -4.46 27.30
CA ALA A 266 6.05 -3.57 28.43
C ALA A 266 7.36 -3.91 29.15
N LEU A 267 8.31 -2.98 29.09
CA LEU A 267 9.52 -3.01 29.90
C LEU A 267 9.09 -3.19 31.36
N PRO A 268 9.68 -4.12 32.12
CA PRO A 268 9.32 -4.29 33.52
C PRO A 268 9.68 -3.00 34.25
N GLU A 269 8.67 -2.31 34.77
CA GLU A 269 8.84 -1.15 35.64
C GLU A 269 9.76 -1.56 36.79
N GLY A 270 10.86 -0.82 36.92
CA GLY A 270 11.82 -0.97 38.01
C GLY A 270 11.09 -0.79 39.33
N LYS A 271 11.20 -1.80 40.19
CA LYS A 271 10.85 -1.70 41.60
C LYS A 271 11.64 -0.53 42.21
N GLU A 272 10.94 0.51 42.65
CA GLU A 272 11.50 1.45 43.61
C GLU A 272 11.60 0.72 44.97
N GLU A 273 12.84 0.47 45.40
CA GLU A 273 13.16 0.07 46.76
C GLU A 273 12.84 1.22 47.72
N LYS A 274 12.11 0.90 48.79
CA LYS A 274 12.11 1.62 50.07
C LYS A 274 12.26 0.61 51.18
#